data_AF-A0A969GBW7-F1
#
_entry.id   AF-A0A969GBW7-F1
#
_cell.length_a   1.000
_cell.length_b   1.000
_cell.length_c   1.000
_cell.angle_alpha   90.00
_cell.angle_beta   90.00
_cell.angle_gamma   90.00
#
_symmetry.space_group_name_H-M   'P 1'
#
loop_
_entity.id
_entity.type
_entity.pdbx_description
1 polymer ?
#
loop_
_entity_poly.entity_id
_entity_poly.type
_entity_poly.pdbx_seq_one_letter_code
_entity_poly.pdbx_strand_id
1 'polypeptide(L)'
;MEAAAPEPQLWLYAQLSQAVFHLLMGHGIVPDFHHCLLSQTAVKPTLNQPHARVGISFLHGSIINLDSPKFKNLNPLERSPEDTSPPLGIDRRITPAELMILQGLAQEQLPELFQPQEQFTLAWIRVEKLLRDYAQYYLHHQFKTGQMLDDLAPLDF
;
A
#
# COMPACT_ATOMS: atom_id res chain seq x y z
N MET A 1 -33.52 8.70 3.46
CA MET A 1 -32.32 8.21 4.17
C MET A 1 -31.15 8.86 3.47
N GLU A 2 -30.84 10.09 3.89
CA GLU A 2 -29.85 10.94 3.24
C GLU A 2 -28.48 10.46 3.69
N ALA A 3 -27.69 9.92 2.76
CA ALA A 3 -26.31 9.55 3.06
C ALA A 3 -25.56 10.84 3.40
N ALA A 4 -25.11 10.96 4.64
CA ALA A 4 -24.26 12.05 5.07
C ALA A 4 -23.08 12.17 4.09
N ALA A 5 -22.89 13.36 3.52
CA ALA A 5 -21.77 13.61 2.62
C ALA A 5 -20.46 13.22 3.33
N PRO A 6 -19.54 12.50 2.67
CA PRO A 6 -18.26 12.19 3.26
C PRO A 6 -17.53 13.46 3.69
N GLU A 7 -16.89 13.42 4.87
CA GLU A 7 -16.01 14.49 5.32
C GLU A 7 -15.04 14.90 4.19
N PRO A 8 -14.91 16.21 3.86
CA PRO A 8 -14.17 16.68 2.69
C PRO A 8 -12.69 16.25 2.66
N GLN A 9 -12.12 15.97 3.83
CA GLN A 9 -10.75 15.49 3.98
C GLN A 9 -10.54 14.10 3.37
N LEU A 10 -11.57 13.24 3.39
CA LEU A 10 -11.41 11.86 2.93
C LEU A 10 -11.36 11.75 1.41
N TRP A 11 -12.13 12.59 0.71
CA TRP A 11 -12.03 12.75 -0.74
C TRP A 11 -10.65 13.24 -1.17
N LEU A 12 -10.03 14.13 -0.39
CA LEU A 12 -8.69 14.62 -0.67
C LEU A 12 -7.66 13.49 -0.69
N TYR A 13 -7.63 12.65 0.35
CA TYR A 13 -6.70 11.51 0.40
C TYR A 13 -6.94 10.50 -0.72
N ALA A 14 -8.20 10.25 -1.08
CA ALA A 14 -8.55 9.34 -2.16
C ALA A 14 -8.05 9.83 -3.52
N GLN A 15 -8.34 11.09 -3.85
CA GLN A 15 -7.90 11.71 -5.10
C GLN A 15 -6.38 11.86 -5.18
N LEU A 16 -5.74 12.24 -4.06
CA LEU A 16 -4.28 12.33 -4.01
C LEU A 16 -3.62 10.97 -4.21
N SER A 17 -4.13 9.93 -3.57
CA SER A 17 -3.64 8.55 -3.75
C SER A 17 -3.76 8.10 -5.20
N GLN A 18 -4.91 8.36 -5.83
CA GLN A 18 -5.14 8.01 -7.24
C GLN A 18 -4.19 8.80 -8.17
N ALA A 19 -4.03 10.10 -7.94
CA ALA A 19 -3.11 10.94 -8.72
C ALA A 19 -1.66 10.47 -8.61
N VAL A 20 -1.17 10.20 -7.39
CA VAL A 20 0.19 9.70 -7.17
C VAL A 20 0.38 8.34 -7.84
N PHE A 21 -0.58 7.42 -7.70
CA PHE A 21 -0.52 6.11 -8.34
C PHE A 21 -0.39 6.23 -9.87
N HIS A 22 -1.24 7.04 -10.51
CA HIS A 22 -1.19 7.25 -11.96
C HIS A 22 0.09 7.95 -12.43
N LEU A 23 0.64 8.87 -11.63
CA LEU A 23 1.94 9.48 -11.92
C LEU A 23 3.07 8.45 -11.88
N LEU A 24 3.09 7.58 -10.88
CA LEU A 24 4.09 6.50 -10.77
C LEU A 24 3.99 5.56 -11.98
N MET A 25 2.77 5.14 -12.33
CA MET A 25 2.49 4.33 -13.52
C MET A 25 3.03 4.98 -14.80
N GLY A 26 2.77 6.28 -14.99
CA GLY A 26 3.22 7.03 -16.16
C GLY A 26 4.74 7.13 -16.31
N HIS A 27 5.49 7.00 -15.21
CA HIS A 27 6.96 7.03 -15.21
C HIS A 27 7.59 5.62 -15.24
N GLY A 28 6.79 4.57 -15.42
CA GLY A 28 7.27 3.18 -15.42
C GLY A 28 7.61 2.64 -14.03
N ILE A 29 7.23 3.35 -12.96
CA ILE A 29 7.36 2.90 -11.58
C ILE A 29 6.03 2.23 -11.20
N VAL A 30 5.86 0.99 -11.62
CA VAL A 30 4.56 0.28 -11.51
C VAL A 30 4.56 -0.66 -10.31
N PRO A 31 3.91 -0.31 -9.20
CA PRO A 31 3.71 -1.27 -8.12
C PRO A 31 2.64 -2.32 -8.50
N ASP A 32 2.94 -3.60 -8.35
CA ASP A 32 1.97 -4.70 -8.45
C ASP A 32 1.37 -5.02 -7.07
N PHE A 33 0.10 -4.63 -6.91
CA PHE A 33 -0.69 -4.94 -5.71
C PHE A 33 -1.63 -6.14 -5.89
N HIS A 34 -1.63 -6.78 -7.06
CA HIS A 34 -2.51 -7.92 -7.35
C HIS A 34 -1.84 -9.26 -7.13
N HIS A 35 -0.54 -9.39 -7.38
CA HIS A 35 0.17 -10.67 -7.29
C HIS A 35 1.22 -10.68 -6.18
N CYS A 36 1.26 -11.80 -5.45
CA CYS A 36 2.32 -12.04 -4.48
C CYS A 36 3.63 -12.36 -5.19
N LEU A 37 4.71 -11.63 -4.89
CA LEU A 37 6.05 -11.81 -5.46
C LEU A 37 6.58 -13.24 -5.35
N LEU A 38 6.29 -13.96 -4.25
CA LEU A 38 6.84 -15.29 -4.00
C LEU A 38 6.01 -16.42 -4.60
N SER A 39 4.69 -16.35 -4.46
CA SER A 39 3.79 -17.40 -4.95
C SER A 39 3.33 -17.15 -6.37
N GLN A 40 3.45 -15.92 -6.88
CA GLN A 40 2.92 -15.48 -8.17
C GLN A 40 1.40 -15.70 -8.30
N THR A 41 0.72 -15.76 -7.15
CA THR A 41 -0.73 -15.95 -7.06
C THR A 41 -1.41 -14.62 -6.79
N ALA A 42 -2.58 -14.42 -7.38
CA ALA A 42 -3.44 -13.30 -7.07
C ALA A 42 -3.76 -13.25 -5.56
N VAL A 43 -3.62 -12.08 -4.95
CA VAL A 43 -3.95 -11.82 -3.55
C VAL A 43 -5.28 -11.08 -3.50
N LYS A 44 -6.26 -11.66 -2.82
CA LYS A 44 -7.58 -11.03 -2.64
C LYS A 44 -7.66 -10.32 -1.29
N PRO A 45 -8.26 -9.13 -1.22
CA PRO A 45 -8.48 -8.44 0.04
C PRO A 45 -9.60 -9.15 0.82
N THR A 46 -9.26 -9.75 1.95
CA THR A 46 -10.22 -10.44 2.83
C THR A 46 -10.56 -9.56 4.02
N LEU A 47 -11.60 -8.73 3.92
CA LEU A 47 -12.00 -7.81 4.99
C LEU A 47 -12.44 -8.53 6.28
N ASN A 48 -12.87 -9.80 6.18
CA ASN A 48 -13.30 -10.62 7.31
C ASN A 48 -12.13 -11.18 8.15
N GLN A 49 -10.88 -10.96 7.73
CA GLN A 49 -9.68 -11.45 8.40
C GLN A 49 -8.72 -10.29 8.69
N PRO A 50 -8.88 -9.58 9.81
CA PRO A 50 -8.05 -8.42 10.14
C PRO A 50 -6.56 -8.74 10.31
N HIS A 51 -6.23 -10.04 10.49
CA HIS A 51 -4.86 -10.52 10.64
C HIS A 51 -4.25 -11.09 9.35
N ALA A 52 -4.93 -11.00 8.20
CA ALA A 52 -4.30 -11.38 6.94
C ALA A 52 -3.09 -10.46 6.72
N ARG A 53 -1.89 -11.04 6.76
CA ARG A 53 -0.63 -10.29 6.79
C ARG A 53 -0.04 -10.22 5.38
N VAL A 54 -0.25 -9.09 4.72
CA VAL A 54 0.43 -8.79 3.45
C VAL A 54 1.50 -7.73 3.74
N GLY A 55 2.70 -7.94 3.22
CA GLY A 55 3.79 -6.97 3.23
C GLY A 55 3.95 -6.35 1.85
N ILE A 56 4.51 -5.15 1.80
CA ILE A 56 5.01 -4.52 0.57
C ILE A 56 6.52 -4.45 0.64
N SER A 57 7.16 -4.72 -0.50
CA SER A 57 8.55 -4.41 -0.75
C SER A 57 8.66 -3.29 -1.78
N PHE A 58 9.28 -2.19 -1.39
CA PHE A 58 9.53 -1.04 -2.26
C PHE A 58 10.56 -1.41 -3.33
N LEU A 59 11.62 -2.12 -2.92
CA LEU A 59 12.66 -2.62 -3.81
C LEU A 59 12.10 -3.44 -4.97
N HIS A 60 11.11 -4.29 -4.70
CA HIS A 60 10.52 -5.17 -5.70
C HIS A 60 9.22 -4.61 -6.31
N GLY A 61 8.71 -3.49 -5.82
CA GLY A 61 7.44 -2.91 -6.27
C GLY A 61 6.28 -3.89 -6.20
N SER A 62 6.25 -4.78 -5.21
CA SER A 62 5.26 -5.87 -5.15
C SER A 62 4.87 -6.23 -3.72
N ILE A 63 3.72 -6.88 -3.61
CA ILE A 63 3.23 -7.43 -2.34
C ILE A 63 3.79 -8.83 -2.06
N ILE A 64 3.87 -9.18 -0.78
CA ILE A 64 4.32 -10.47 -0.27
C ILE A 64 3.27 -10.98 0.71
N ASN A 65 2.75 -12.18 0.47
CA ASN A 65 1.91 -12.87 1.45
C ASN A 65 2.78 -13.42 2.58
N LEU A 66 2.68 -12.82 3.77
CA LEU A 66 3.52 -13.16 4.93
C LEU A 66 3.09 -14.46 5.61
N ASP A 67 1.87 -14.93 5.33
CA ASP A 67 1.39 -16.21 5.84
C ASP A 67 1.80 -17.38 4.92
N SER A 68 2.33 -17.08 3.73
CA SER A 68 2.79 -18.07 2.75
C SER A 68 3.93 -18.93 3.31
N PRO A 69 3.92 -20.26 3.07
CA PRO A 69 5.01 -21.14 3.48
C PRO A 69 6.34 -20.73 2.84
N LYS A 70 6.32 -20.22 1.59
CA LYS A 70 7.53 -19.71 0.93
C LYS A 70 8.17 -18.59 1.74
N PHE A 71 7.37 -17.66 2.27
CA PHE A 71 7.87 -16.56 3.10
C PHE A 71 8.39 -17.06 4.46
N LYS A 72 7.69 -17.98 5.11
CA LYS A 72 8.09 -18.55 6.40
C LYS A 72 9.42 -19.32 6.32
N ASN A 73 9.66 -20.00 5.21
CA ASN A 73 10.91 -20.72 4.94
C ASN A 73 12.08 -19.77 4.58
N LEU A 74 11.79 -18.50 4.26
CA LEU A 74 12.81 -17.47 4.02
C LEU A 74 13.25 -16.76 5.31
N ASN A 75 12.87 -17.30 6.48
CA ASN A 75 13.22 -16.73 7.77
C ASN A 75 14.75 -16.49 7.85
N PRO A 76 15.20 -15.32 8.32
CA PRO A 76 16.61 -14.90 8.26
C PRO A 76 17.61 -15.82 8.97
N LEU A 77 17.13 -16.73 9.82
CA LEU A 77 17.96 -17.68 10.57
C LEU A 77 18.35 -18.93 9.76
N GLU A 78 17.74 -19.16 8.59
CA GLU A 78 18.02 -20.32 7.72
C GLU A 78 18.61 -19.94 6.36
N ARG A 79 18.97 -18.65 6.16
CA ARG A 79 19.67 -18.25 4.93
C ARG A 79 21.04 -18.94 4.87
N SER A 80 21.20 -19.81 3.88
CA SER A 80 22.52 -20.28 3.50
C SER A 80 23.37 -19.06 3.10
N PRO A 81 24.64 -18.95 3.52
CA PRO A 81 25.53 -17.86 3.11
C PRO A 81 25.78 -17.77 1.59
N GLU A 82 25.27 -18.74 0.83
CA GLU A 82 25.40 -18.87 -0.63
C GLU A 82 24.22 -18.23 -1.40
N ASP A 83 23.16 -17.80 -0.72
CA ASP A 83 22.00 -17.15 -1.36
C ASP A 83 22.36 -15.71 -1.76
N THR A 84 22.76 -15.50 -3.02
CA THR A 84 23.03 -14.18 -3.62
C THR A 84 21.78 -13.34 -3.88
N SER A 85 20.60 -13.87 -3.54
CA SER A 85 19.32 -13.18 -3.76
C SER A 85 19.20 -11.97 -2.83
N PRO A 86 18.88 -10.76 -3.34
CA PRO A 86 18.69 -9.59 -2.49
C PRO A 86 17.60 -9.82 -1.44
N PRO A 87 17.74 -9.27 -0.22
CA PRO A 87 16.73 -9.42 0.82
C PRO A 87 15.39 -8.88 0.32
N LEU A 88 14.34 -9.68 0.48
CA LEU A 88 12.98 -9.31 0.06
C LEU A 88 12.50 -7.99 0.65
N GLY A 89 13.03 -7.57 1.82
CA GLY A 89 12.81 -6.24 2.41
C GLY A 89 11.33 -5.88 2.55
N ILE A 90 10.73 -6.14 3.71
CA ILE A 90 9.36 -5.68 3.97
C ILE A 90 9.45 -4.26 4.52
N ASP A 91 9.14 -3.28 3.69
CA ASP A 91 9.12 -1.87 4.08
C ASP A 91 7.88 -1.55 4.91
N ARG A 92 6.73 -2.14 4.55
CA ARG A 92 5.47 -1.90 5.27
C ARG A 92 4.55 -3.11 5.26
N ARG A 93 3.77 -3.26 6.33
CA ARG A 93 2.64 -4.20 6.40
C ARG A 93 1.37 -3.47 6.03
N ILE A 94 0.54 -4.09 5.21
CA ILE A 94 -0.73 -3.53 4.77
C ILE A 94 -1.91 -4.33 5.31
N THR A 95 -2.98 -3.61 5.64
CA THR A 95 -4.25 -4.22 6.04
C THR A 95 -5.06 -4.65 4.80
N PRO A 96 -6.05 -5.55 4.96
CA PRO A 96 -6.93 -5.92 3.86
C PRO A 96 -7.69 -4.73 3.24
N ALA A 97 -8.04 -3.73 4.05
CA ALA A 97 -8.70 -2.51 3.57
C ALA A 97 -7.76 -1.65 2.72
N GLU A 98 -6.52 -1.45 3.17
CA GLU A 98 -5.48 -0.77 2.40
C GLU A 98 -5.20 -1.49 1.07
N LEU A 99 -5.08 -2.83 1.10
CA LEU A 99 -4.89 -3.63 -0.11
C LEU A 99 -6.05 -3.49 -1.09
N MET A 100 -7.29 -3.50 -0.59
CA MET A 100 -8.49 -3.31 -1.42
C MET A 100 -8.46 -1.96 -2.13
N ILE A 101 -8.10 -0.90 -1.40
CA ILE A 101 -7.96 0.45 -1.96
C ILE A 101 -6.86 0.48 -3.02
N LEU A 102 -5.66 -0.01 -2.71
CA LEU A 102 -4.51 -0.02 -3.61
C LEU A 102 -4.81 -0.74 -4.94
N GLN A 103 -5.48 -1.88 -4.88
CA GLN A 103 -5.93 -2.63 -6.07
C GLN A 103 -7.00 -1.88 -6.88
N GLY A 104 -7.71 -0.94 -6.27
CA GLY A 104 -8.70 -0.09 -6.94
C GLY A 104 -8.10 1.13 -7.66
N LEU A 105 -6.90 1.58 -7.27
CA LEU A 105 -6.31 2.83 -7.78
C LEU A 105 -5.90 2.77 -9.26
N ALA A 106 -5.70 1.57 -9.80
CA ALA A 106 -5.38 1.39 -11.22
C ALA A 106 -6.53 1.75 -12.17
N GLN A 107 -7.74 1.94 -11.65
CA GLN A 107 -8.90 2.31 -12.45
C GLN A 107 -8.87 3.81 -12.82
N GLU A 108 -9.38 4.14 -14.00
CA GLU A 108 -9.42 5.53 -14.51
C GLU A 108 -10.22 6.46 -13.60
N GLN A 109 -11.27 5.95 -12.99
CA GLN A 109 -12.13 6.65 -12.05
C GLN A 109 -12.21 5.85 -10.77
N LEU A 110 -12.24 6.53 -9.63
CA LEU A 110 -12.43 5.88 -8.34
C LEU A 110 -13.85 5.26 -8.32
N PRO A 111 -13.99 3.93 -8.24
CA PRO A 111 -15.32 3.31 -8.29
C PRO A 111 -16.18 3.76 -7.12
N GLU A 112 -17.51 3.78 -7.30
CA GLU A 112 -18.44 4.19 -6.23
C GLU A 112 -18.30 3.37 -4.94
N LEU A 113 -17.83 2.11 -5.05
CA LEU A 113 -17.51 1.24 -3.91
C LEU A 113 -16.37 1.77 -3.02
N PHE A 114 -15.54 2.66 -3.56
CA PHE A 114 -14.47 3.36 -2.86
C PHE A 114 -14.87 4.79 -2.50
N GLN A 115 -16.16 5.13 -2.59
CA GLN A 115 -16.65 6.36 -2.02
C GLN A 115 -16.16 6.43 -0.57
N PRO A 116 -15.52 7.54 -0.20
CA PRO A 116 -14.88 7.68 1.08
C PRO A 116 -15.90 7.52 2.21
N GLN A 117 -15.90 6.35 2.85
CA GLN A 117 -16.71 6.06 4.03
C GLN A 117 -15.84 6.27 5.27
N GLU A 118 -16.41 6.78 6.36
CA GLU A 118 -15.64 7.05 7.60
C GLU A 118 -14.88 5.83 8.11
N GLN A 119 -15.40 4.62 7.89
CA GLN A 119 -14.74 3.36 8.26
C GLN A 119 -13.40 3.13 7.55
N PHE A 120 -13.17 3.77 6.40
CA PHE A 120 -11.94 3.68 5.62
C PHE A 120 -11.05 4.91 5.77
N THR A 121 -11.39 5.88 6.63
CA THR A 121 -10.59 7.11 6.82
C THR A 121 -9.13 6.82 7.07
N LEU A 122 -8.85 5.95 8.05
CA LEU A 122 -7.47 5.59 8.38
C LEU A 122 -6.78 4.83 7.25
N ALA A 123 -7.50 3.96 6.53
CA ALA A 123 -6.94 3.21 5.42
C ALA A 123 -6.51 4.15 4.27
N TRP A 124 -7.32 5.15 3.94
CA TRP A 124 -6.99 6.15 2.92
C TRP A 124 -5.76 6.99 3.29
N ILE A 125 -5.67 7.46 4.53
CA ILE A 125 -4.50 8.21 5.00
C ILE A 125 -3.25 7.34 4.92
N ARG A 126 -3.35 6.06 5.34
CA ARG A 126 -2.22 5.13 5.28
C ARG A 126 -1.79 4.80 3.85
N VAL A 127 -2.75 4.65 2.93
CA VAL A 127 -2.48 4.42 1.49
C VAL A 127 -1.79 5.64 0.88
N GLU A 128 -2.27 6.86 1.14
CA GLU A 128 -1.60 8.08 0.67
C GLU A 128 -0.16 8.12 1.16
N LYS A 129 0.06 7.95 2.47
CA LYS A 129 1.40 7.91 3.05
C LYS A 129 2.25 6.80 2.42
N LEU A 130 1.67 5.63 2.16
CA LEU A 130 2.38 4.52 1.53
C LEU A 130 2.88 4.89 0.13
N LEU A 131 2.01 5.45 -0.71
CA LEU A 131 2.35 5.84 -2.08
C LEU A 131 3.36 6.98 -2.08
N ARG A 132 3.26 7.90 -1.12
CA ARG A 132 4.25 8.95 -0.88
C ARG A 132 5.62 8.37 -0.52
N ASP A 133 5.69 7.48 0.47
CA ASP A 133 6.92 6.84 0.92
C ASP A 133 7.56 6.03 -0.24
N TYR A 134 6.73 5.33 -1.02
CA TYR A 134 7.14 4.59 -2.21
C TYR A 134 7.69 5.51 -3.31
N ALA A 135 7.02 6.63 -3.58
CA ALA A 135 7.51 7.63 -4.54
C ALA A 135 8.86 8.21 -4.11
N GLN A 136 9.02 8.56 -2.83
CA GLN A 136 10.27 9.09 -2.28
C GLN A 136 11.42 8.08 -2.38
N TYR A 137 11.13 6.79 -2.18
CA TYR A 137 12.12 5.71 -2.35
C TYR A 137 12.70 5.69 -3.76
N TYR A 138 11.86 5.74 -4.80
CA TYR A 138 12.30 5.70 -6.20
C TYR A 138 12.87 7.03 -6.70
N LEU A 139 12.38 8.17 -6.21
CA LEU A 139 12.86 9.49 -6.61
C LEU A 139 14.15 9.90 -5.88
N HIS A 140 14.57 9.14 -4.86
CA HIS A 140 15.67 9.47 -3.96
C HIS A 140 15.56 10.90 -3.38
N HIS A 141 14.32 11.38 -3.21
CA HIS A 141 14.03 12.72 -2.74
C HIS A 141 12.93 12.70 -1.70
N GLN A 142 13.08 13.51 -0.65
CA GLN A 142 12.11 13.63 0.42
C GLN A 142 11.12 14.76 0.10
N PHE A 143 9.83 14.52 0.29
CA PHE A 143 8.81 15.56 0.14
C PHE A 143 8.67 16.32 1.45
N LYS A 144 9.39 17.45 1.56
CA LYS A 144 9.46 18.28 2.78
C LYS A 144 8.10 18.67 3.36
N THR A 145 7.13 18.97 2.50
CA THR A 145 5.76 19.32 2.91
C THR A 145 4.98 18.12 3.44
N GLY A 146 5.24 16.91 2.94
CA GLY A 146 4.61 15.69 3.46
C GLY A 146 5.05 15.38 4.89
N GLN A 147 6.33 15.59 5.20
CA GLN A 147 6.87 15.39 6.54
C GLN A 147 6.27 16.36 7.56
N MET A 148 6.11 17.63 7.19
CA MET A 148 5.45 18.63 8.03
C MET A 148 3.96 18.31 8.26
N LEU A 149 3.28 17.67 7.30
CA LEU A 149 1.89 17.24 7.46
C LEU A 149 1.78 16.11 8.49
N ASP A 150 2.71 15.17 8.46
CA ASP A 150 2.75 14.05 9.41
C ASP A 150 3.01 14.55 10.85
N ASP A 151 3.89 15.53 11.03
CA ASP A 151 4.18 16.13 12.35
C ASP A 151 3.00 16.92 12.94
N LEU A 152 2.12 17.45 12.06
CA LEU A 152 0.96 18.25 12.45
C LEU A 152 -0.32 17.40 12.60
N ALA A 153 -0.36 16.20 12.02
CA ALA A 153 -1.48 15.30 12.14
C ALA A 153 -1.38 14.51 13.47
N PRO A 154 -2.41 14.51 14.33
CA PRO A 154 -2.40 13.76 15.59
C PRO A 154 -2.57 12.23 15.39
N LEU A 155 -2.11 11.69 14.26
CA LEU A 155 -2.22 10.28 13.90
C LEU A 155 -0.86 9.62 14.04
N ASP A 156 -0.66 8.82 15.10
CA ASP A 156 0.51 7.96 15.22
C ASP A 156 0.48 6.89 14.11
N PHE A 157 1.46 6.96 13.19
CA PHE A 157 1.58 6.08 12.02
C PHE A 157 2.45 4.85 12.25
#